data_AF-A0A1H8HP39-F1
#
_entry.id   AF-A0A1H8HP39-F1
#
_cell.length_a   1.000
_cell.length_b   1.000
_cell.length_c   1.000
_cell.angle_alpha   90.00
_cell.angle_beta   90.00
_cell.angle_gamma   90.00
#
_symmetry.space_group_name_H-M   'P 1'
#
loop_
_entity.id
_entity.type
_entity.pdbx_description
1 polymer ?
#
loop_
_entity_poly.entity_id
_entity_poly.type
_entity_poly.pdbx_seq_one_letter_code
_entity_poly.pdbx_strand_id
1 'polypeptide(L)'
;MLLLYILLLISFFLHVLTFVQLRQMKVKHEQPRRDHEHLIRQQKELEELLSVYLVEMREENESLLAALTKKTPKKANVIEQDRQEQDSKDDPDHGLKTKYSDYKPLADDKPGESFKPSLAAQVLAMHDQGQAVDAIAKQLNKGRTEIELMLKFQQKND
;
A
#
# COMPACT_ATOMS: atom_id res chain seq x y z
N MET A 1 48.08 -41.05 25.11
CA MET A 1 48.40 -39.66 25.51
C MET A 1 48.25 -38.69 24.34
N LEU A 2 49.03 -38.81 23.27
CA LEU A 2 48.95 -37.90 22.10
C LEU A 2 47.55 -37.81 21.46
N LEU A 3 46.90 -38.95 21.23
CA LEU A 3 45.55 -39.01 20.64
C LEU A 3 44.47 -38.30 21.51
N LEU A 4 44.63 -38.36 22.83
CA LEU A 4 43.71 -37.72 23.78
C LEU A 4 43.84 -36.20 23.72
N TYR A 5 45.06 -35.68 23.57
CA TYR A 5 45.30 -34.24 23.33
C TYR A 5 44.72 -33.77 21.99
N ILE A 6 44.79 -34.57 20.93
CA ILE A 6 44.20 -34.23 19.63
C ILE A 6 42.67 -34.12 19.71
N LEU A 7 42.00 -35.07 20.38
CA LEU A 7 40.55 -35.02 20.62
C LEU A 7 40.14 -33.79 21.44
N LEU A 8 40.93 -33.43 22.46
CA LEU A 8 40.70 -32.24 23.28
C LEU A 8 40.86 -30.94 22.47
N LEU A 9 41.86 -30.89 21.60
CA LEU A 9 42.09 -29.76 20.70
C LEU A 9 40.90 -29.56 19.74
N ILE A 10 40.41 -30.64 19.13
CA ILE A 10 39.27 -30.60 18.20
C ILE A 10 38.00 -30.12 18.91
N SER A 11 37.74 -30.59 20.13
CA SER A 11 36.59 -30.14 20.93
C SER A 11 36.65 -28.64 21.23
N PHE A 12 37.84 -28.14 21.58
CA PHE A 12 38.06 -26.72 21.82
C PHE A 12 37.83 -25.88 20.56
N PHE A 13 38.35 -26.30 19.40
CA PHE A 13 38.10 -25.64 18.12
C PHE A 13 36.61 -25.60 17.77
N LEU A 14 35.88 -26.70 18.00
CA LEU A 14 34.42 -26.73 17.79
C LEU A 14 33.70 -25.70 18.67
N HIS A 15 34.09 -25.58 19.94
CA HIS A 15 33.49 -24.60 20.87
C HIS A 15 33.75 -23.15 20.45
N VAL A 16 34.94 -22.85 19.92
CA VAL A 16 35.23 -21.53 19.36
C VAL A 16 34.35 -21.25 18.14
N LEU A 17 34.17 -22.24 17.25
CA LEU A 17 33.31 -22.11 16.08
C LEU A 17 31.84 -21.83 16.44
N THR A 18 31.30 -22.56 17.43
CA THR A 18 29.92 -22.38 17.88
C THR A 18 29.73 -21.02 18.55
N PHE A 19 30.72 -20.52 19.30
CA PHE A 19 30.68 -19.18 19.88
C PHE A 19 30.67 -18.07 18.82
N VAL A 20 31.47 -18.23 17.75
CA VAL A 20 31.46 -17.31 16.60
C VAL A 20 30.10 -17.30 15.90
N GLN A 21 29.50 -18.48 15.68
CA GLN A 21 28.16 -18.60 15.11
C GLN A 21 27.09 -17.94 16.00
N LEU A 22 27.17 -18.14 17.32
CA LEU A 22 26.25 -17.52 18.27
C LEU A 22 26.35 -15.98 18.26
N ARG A 23 27.56 -15.43 18.15
CA ARG A 23 27.77 -13.98 18.03
C ARG A 23 27.15 -13.43 16.75
N GLN A 24 27.33 -14.08 15.60
CA GLN A 24 26.72 -13.68 14.33
C GLN A 24 25.19 -13.73 14.39
N MET A 25 24.62 -14.78 14.99
CA MET A 25 23.17 -14.96 15.09
C MET A 25 22.50 -13.89 15.95
N LYS A 26 23.13 -13.45 17.06
CA LYS A 26 22.61 -12.38 17.91
C LYS A 26 22.51 -11.04 17.18
N VAL A 27 23.53 -10.67 16.41
CA VAL A 27 23.54 -9.43 15.60
C VAL A 27 22.42 -9.44 14.55
N LYS A 28 22.17 -10.60 13.92
CA LYS A 28 21.10 -10.76 12.91
C LYS A 28 19.68 -10.74 13.52
N HIS A 29 19.50 -11.24 14.74
CA HIS A 29 18.19 -11.31 15.42
C HIS A 29 17.80 -10.01 16.15
N GLU A 30 18.69 -9.03 16.27
CA GLU A 30 18.38 -7.70 16.82
C GLU A 30 17.80 -6.72 15.78
N GLN A 31 17.97 -7.00 14.48
CA GLN A 31 17.39 -6.21 13.39
C GLN A 31 15.85 -6.22 13.25
N PRO A 32 15.10 -7.34 13.46
CA PRO A 32 13.66 -7.37 13.18
C PRO A 32 12.82 -6.41 14.04
N ARG A 33 13.34 -5.97 15.20
CA ARG A 33 12.70 -4.93 16.03
C ARG A 33 12.85 -3.52 15.44
N ARG A 34 14.00 -3.22 14.83
CA ARG A 34 14.22 -1.93 14.16
C ARG A 34 13.37 -1.83 12.89
N ASP A 35 13.27 -2.91 12.15
CA ASP A 35 12.45 -2.96 10.94
C ASP A 35 10.96 -2.75 11.25
N HIS A 36 10.47 -3.27 12.38
CA HIS A 36 9.09 -3.04 12.84
C HIS A 36 8.81 -1.56 13.18
N GLU A 37 9.74 -0.87 13.83
CA GLU A 37 9.54 0.55 14.17
C GLU A 37 9.50 1.42 12.90
N HIS A 38 10.36 1.12 11.91
CA HIS A 38 10.32 1.77 10.61
C HIS A 38 9.00 1.52 9.87
N LEU A 39 8.49 0.28 9.90
CA LEU A 39 7.19 -0.05 9.29
C LEU A 39 6.04 0.75 9.90
N ILE A 40 6.02 0.88 11.23
CA ILE A 40 4.99 1.65 11.96
C ILE A 40 5.07 3.14 11.57
N ARG A 41 6.27 3.70 11.42
CA ARG A 41 6.45 5.08 10.96
C ARG A 41 5.95 5.27 9.52
N GLN A 42 6.33 4.37 8.61
CA GLN A 42 5.88 4.42 7.22
C GLN A 42 4.35 4.30 7.11
N GLN A 43 3.72 3.46 7.93
CA GLN A 43 2.26 3.36 7.98
C GLN A 43 1.62 4.69 8.38
N LYS A 44 2.15 5.35 9.42
CA LYS A 44 1.63 6.63 9.88
C LYS A 44 1.78 7.73 8.82
N GLU A 45 2.93 7.80 8.16
CA GLU A 45 3.18 8.75 7.08
C GLU A 45 2.23 8.52 5.89
N LEU A 46 1.93 7.27 5.57
CA LEU A 46 0.95 6.91 4.54
C LEU A 46 -0.48 7.32 4.94
N GLU A 47 -0.89 7.05 6.18
CA GLU A 47 -2.20 7.47 6.70
C GLU A 47 -2.38 8.99 6.62
N GLU A 48 -1.34 9.75 6.98
CA GLU A 48 -1.34 11.21 6.88
C GLU A 48 -1.44 11.68 5.42
N LEU A 49 -0.65 11.11 4.51
CA LEU A 49 -0.73 11.43 3.07
C LEU A 49 -2.11 11.13 2.48
N LEU A 50 -2.70 9.97 2.82
CA LEU A 50 -4.03 9.60 2.38
C LEU A 50 -5.09 10.57 2.92
N SER A 51 -4.93 11.04 4.15
CA SER A 51 -5.85 12.02 4.73
C SER A 51 -5.84 13.35 3.97
N VAL A 52 -4.65 13.83 3.59
CA VAL A 52 -4.47 15.04 2.78
C VAL A 52 -5.11 14.85 1.41
N TYR A 53 -4.80 13.74 0.74
CA TYR A 53 -5.35 13.43 -0.59
C TYR A 53 -6.87 13.27 -0.59
N LEU A 54 -7.46 12.65 0.44
CA LEU A 54 -8.92 12.53 0.58
C LEU A 54 -9.60 13.88 0.77
N VAL A 55 -8.99 14.79 1.52
CA VAL A 55 -9.49 16.17 1.69
C VAL A 55 -9.43 16.92 0.36
N GLU A 56 -8.30 16.85 -0.33
CA GLU A 56 -8.09 17.49 -1.63
C GLU A 56 -9.10 16.99 -2.67
N MET A 57 -9.26 15.67 -2.82
CA MET A 57 -10.26 15.09 -3.72
C MET A 57 -11.70 15.50 -3.37
N ARG A 58 -12.03 15.60 -2.08
CA ARG A 58 -13.36 16.07 -1.66
C ARG A 58 -13.58 17.51 -2.10
N GLU A 59 -12.61 18.38 -1.88
CA GLU A 59 -12.69 19.80 -2.26
C GLU A 59 -12.81 19.97 -3.78
N GLU A 60 -12.03 19.21 -4.56
CA GLU A 60 -12.14 19.19 -6.01
C GLU A 60 -13.53 18.74 -6.48
N ASN A 61 -14.09 17.68 -5.87
CA ASN A 61 -15.44 17.20 -6.17
C ASN A 61 -16.51 18.27 -5.87
N GLU A 62 -16.40 18.99 -4.75
CA GLU A 62 -17.32 20.09 -4.41
C GLU A 62 -17.21 21.25 -5.42
N SER A 63 -16.00 21.60 -5.83
CA SER A 63 -15.74 22.63 -6.85
C SER A 63 -16.34 22.26 -8.21
N LEU A 64 -16.17 21.00 -8.64
CA LEU A 64 -16.77 20.45 -9.86
C LEU A 64 -18.30 20.52 -9.82
N LEU A 65 -18.92 20.09 -8.72
CA LEU A 65 -20.37 20.15 -8.52
C LEU A 65 -20.90 21.59 -8.59
N ALA A 66 -20.20 22.54 -7.97
CA ALA A 66 -20.55 23.96 -8.00
C ALA A 66 -20.45 24.55 -9.43
N ALA A 67 -19.42 24.17 -10.19
CA ALA A 67 -19.24 24.61 -11.56
C ALA A 67 -20.33 24.08 -12.51
N LEU A 68 -20.83 22.86 -12.26
CA LEU A 68 -21.90 22.23 -13.04
C LEU A 68 -23.27 22.85 -12.72
N THR A 69 -23.58 23.08 -11.45
CA THR A 69 -24.87 23.66 -11.02
C THR A 69 -25.03 25.14 -11.41
N LYS A 70 -23.94 25.90 -11.53
CA LYS A 70 -23.98 27.31 -11.95
C LYS A 70 -24.38 27.52 -13.42
N LYS A 71 -24.40 26.48 -14.26
CA LYS A 71 -24.60 26.57 -15.73
C LYS A 71 -26.00 26.21 -16.24
N THR A 72 -26.98 25.88 -15.39
CA THR A 72 -28.35 25.56 -15.84
C THR A 72 -29.33 26.73 -15.63
N PRO A 73 -29.85 27.36 -16.69
CA PRO A 73 -30.95 28.32 -16.57
C PRO A 73 -32.29 27.58 -16.45
N LYS A 74 -32.93 27.60 -15.26
CA LYS A 74 -34.33 27.18 -15.05
C LYS A 74 -35.27 28.10 -15.84
N LYS A 75 -35.95 27.58 -16.88
CA LYS A 75 -37.13 28.19 -17.52
C LYS A 75 -38.39 27.43 -17.07
N ALA A 76 -39.44 28.21 -16.83
CA ALA A 76 -40.70 27.85 -16.21
C ALA A 76 -41.78 27.34 -17.20
N ASN A 77 -42.60 26.42 -16.68
CA ASN A 77 -44.07 26.28 -16.78
C ASN A 77 -44.83 25.74 -18.03
N VAL A 78 -46.03 25.23 -17.67
CA VAL A 78 -47.27 24.80 -18.39
C VAL A 78 -47.28 23.31 -18.82
N ILE A 79 -48.22 22.40 -18.46
CA ILE A 79 -49.71 22.37 -18.39
C ILE A 79 -50.15 21.27 -17.36
N GLU A 80 -50.91 21.55 -16.28
CA GLU A 80 -52.38 21.32 -16.05
C GLU A 80 -52.89 19.88 -16.33
N GLN A 81 -53.75 19.16 -15.57
CA GLN A 81 -54.61 19.39 -14.40
C GLN A 81 -55.38 18.06 -14.12
N ASP A 82 -55.43 17.54 -12.88
CA ASP A 82 -56.70 17.06 -12.26
C ASP A 82 -56.58 16.82 -10.73
N ARG A 83 -57.36 17.62 -9.99
CA ARG A 83 -58.05 17.41 -8.69
C ARG A 83 -57.33 17.14 -7.35
N GLN A 84 -57.49 18.21 -6.54
CA GLN A 84 -57.94 18.31 -5.14
C GLN A 84 -56.89 18.46 -4.03
N GLU A 85 -56.84 19.69 -3.52
CA GLU A 85 -56.06 20.21 -2.41
C GLU A 85 -56.76 20.01 -1.05
N GLN A 86 -55.96 19.63 -0.04
CA GLN A 86 -55.90 20.11 1.36
C GLN A 86 -55.22 18.98 2.18
N ASP A 87 -54.09 19.13 2.86
CA ASP A 87 -53.66 20.24 3.70
C ASP A 87 -52.13 20.20 3.94
N SER A 88 -51.50 21.37 3.78
CA SER A 88 -50.30 21.89 4.47
C SER A 88 -48.93 21.20 4.40
N LYS A 89 -48.14 21.70 3.42
CA LYS A 89 -46.76 22.27 3.48
C LYS A 89 -45.70 21.59 2.60
N ASP A 90 -45.50 22.24 1.44
CA ASP A 90 -44.26 22.55 0.70
C ASP A 90 -42.97 21.80 1.06
N ASP A 91 -42.06 21.43 0.15
CA ASP A 91 -41.99 21.26 -1.32
C ASP A 91 -40.55 20.67 -1.55
N PRO A 92 -39.97 20.53 -2.75
CA PRO A 92 -39.62 19.23 -3.31
C PRO A 92 -38.09 19.10 -3.51
N ASP A 93 -37.50 17.93 -3.31
CA ASP A 93 -36.23 17.70 -4.00
C ASP A 93 -36.05 16.24 -4.40
N HIS A 94 -35.63 16.11 -5.65
CA HIS A 94 -35.63 14.91 -6.45
C HIS A 94 -34.81 13.77 -5.82
N GLY A 95 -35.48 12.63 -5.62
CA GLY A 95 -35.12 11.35 -6.24
C GLY A 95 -33.64 10.98 -6.46
N LEU A 96 -32.74 11.21 -5.49
CA LEU A 96 -31.34 10.74 -5.54
C LEU A 96 -30.82 10.14 -4.22
N LYS A 97 -31.67 9.95 -3.21
CA LYS A 97 -31.22 9.53 -1.86
C LYS A 97 -30.96 8.03 -1.67
N THR A 98 -31.09 7.18 -2.68
CA THR A 98 -30.99 5.72 -2.46
C THR A 98 -29.67 5.08 -2.90
N LYS A 99 -28.76 5.77 -3.60
CA LYS A 99 -27.55 5.10 -4.15
C LYS A 99 -26.26 5.28 -3.36
N TYR A 100 -26.20 6.25 -2.43
CA TYR A 100 -25.00 6.51 -1.61
C TYR A 100 -25.10 5.99 -0.17
N SER A 101 -26.29 5.55 0.26
CA SER A 101 -26.49 5.05 1.64
C SER A 101 -25.97 3.61 1.86
N ASP A 102 -25.63 2.90 0.79
CA ASP A 102 -25.10 1.53 0.79
C ASP A 102 -23.59 1.48 0.49
N TYR A 103 -22.88 2.60 0.60
CA TYR A 103 -21.42 2.56 0.54
C TYR A 103 -20.88 1.93 1.83
N LYS A 104 -20.64 0.62 1.78
CA LYS A 104 -19.64 -0.01 2.65
C LYS A 104 -18.28 0.20 2.01
N PRO A 105 -17.29 0.76 2.74
CA PRO A 105 -15.90 0.66 2.32
C PRO A 105 -15.61 -0.81 1.97
N LEU A 106 -14.81 -1.05 0.93
CA LEU A 106 -14.28 -2.38 0.63
C LEU A 106 -13.41 -2.79 1.83
N ALA A 107 -14.03 -3.34 2.87
CA ALA A 107 -13.33 -4.12 3.86
C ALA A 107 -12.92 -5.39 3.11
N ASP A 108 -11.61 -5.57 2.93
CA ASP A 108 -11.04 -6.80 2.39
C ASP A 108 -11.32 -7.96 3.36
N ASP A 109 -12.56 -8.43 3.39
CA ASP A 109 -13.00 -9.68 4.03
C ASP A 109 -12.63 -10.90 3.17
N LYS A 110 -11.52 -10.81 2.42
CA LYS A 110 -10.83 -12.00 1.90
C LYS A 110 -9.78 -12.41 2.92
N PRO A 111 -10.04 -13.38 3.81
CA PRO A 111 -8.97 -14.03 4.55
C PRO A 111 -8.07 -14.74 3.54
N GLY A 112 -6.98 -14.08 3.15
CA GLY A 112 -5.95 -14.68 2.30
C GLY A 112 -5.58 -13.92 1.03
N GLU A 113 -5.99 -12.67 0.80
CA GLU A 113 -5.32 -11.86 -0.22
C GLU A 113 -3.96 -11.42 0.35
N SER A 114 -3.01 -12.36 0.31
CA SER A 114 -1.61 -12.13 0.63
C SER A 114 -1.17 -10.86 -0.08
N PHE A 115 -0.70 -9.87 0.69
CA PHE A 115 -0.12 -8.64 0.18
C PHE A 115 0.94 -9.00 -0.87
N LYS A 116 0.56 -8.93 -2.15
CA LYS A 116 1.49 -9.17 -3.24
C LYS A 116 2.23 -7.86 -3.44
N PRO A 117 3.56 -7.83 -3.22
CA PRO A 117 4.32 -6.62 -3.49
C PRO A 117 4.09 -6.19 -4.94
N SER A 118 4.09 -4.87 -5.16
CA SER A 118 4.05 -4.33 -6.52
C SER A 118 5.22 -4.88 -7.34
N LEU A 119 5.08 -4.90 -8.67
CA LEU A 119 6.13 -5.38 -9.56
C LEU A 119 7.46 -4.66 -9.30
N ALA A 120 7.44 -3.35 -9.06
CA ALA A 120 8.61 -2.56 -8.73
C ALA A 120 9.22 -2.94 -7.38
N ALA A 121 8.38 -3.15 -6.35
CA ALA A 121 8.84 -3.62 -5.04
C ALA A 121 9.47 -5.02 -5.11
N GLN A 122 8.92 -5.91 -5.96
CA GLN A 122 9.49 -7.23 -6.20
C GLN A 122 10.85 -7.16 -6.90
N VAL A 123 11.00 -6.29 -7.91
CA VAL A 123 12.28 -6.04 -8.58
C VAL A 123 13.33 -5.50 -7.60
N LEU A 124 12.96 -4.54 -6.77
CA LEU A 124 13.85 -3.96 -5.76
C LEU A 124 14.30 -5.01 -4.74
N ALA A 125 13.36 -5.78 -4.18
CA ALA A 125 13.68 -6.84 -3.22
C ALA A 125 14.64 -7.90 -3.79
N MET A 126 14.45 -8.30 -5.06
CA MET A 126 15.33 -9.25 -5.74
C MET A 126 16.72 -8.66 -6.02
N HIS A 127 16.78 -7.37 -6.36
CA HIS A 127 18.04 -6.66 -6.57
C HIS A 127 18.83 -6.46 -5.27
N ASP A 128 18.15 -6.11 -4.17
CA ASP A 128 18.76 -5.96 -2.84
C ASP A 128 19.30 -7.29 -2.28
N GLN A 129 18.71 -8.42 -2.72
CA GLN A 129 19.26 -9.76 -2.48
C GLN A 129 20.50 -10.09 -3.34
N GLY A 130 20.96 -9.14 -4.16
CA GLY A 130 22.14 -9.27 -5.02
C GLY A 130 21.90 -10.06 -6.31
N GLN A 131 20.64 -10.28 -6.71
CA GLN A 131 20.36 -10.97 -7.97
C GLN A 131 20.73 -10.09 -9.17
N ALA A 132 21.33 -10.70 -10.20
CA ALA A 132 21.65 -10.00 -11.43
C ALA A 132 20.37 -9.58 -12.18
N VAL A 133 20.40 -8.41 -12.82
CA VAL A 133 19.29 -7.84 -13.60
C VAL A 133 18.72 -8.84 -14.63
N ASP A 134 19.59 -9.59 -15.31
CA ASP A 134 19.18 -10.60 -16.29
C ASP A 134 18.42 -11.78 -15.65
N ALA A 135 18.74 -12.14 -14.39
CA ALA A 135 18.05 -13.18 -13.65
C ALA A 135 16.66 -12.71 -13.20
N ILE A 136 16.56 -11.46 -12.74
CA ILE A 136 15.29 -10.81 -12.35
C ILE A 136 14.35 -10.73 -13.56
N ALA A 137 14.87 -10.28 -14.71
CA ALA A 137 14.12 -10.19 -15.96
C ALA A 137 13.54 -11.55 -16.38
N LYS A 138 14.34 -12.62 -16.30
CA LYS A 138 13.88 -13.99 -16.58
C LYS A 138 12.82 -14.48 -15.57
N GLN A 139 13.02 -14.21 -14.29
CA GLN A 139 12.12 -14.67 -13.23
C GLN A 139 10.75 -13.97 -13.26
N LEU A 140 10.71 -12.68 -13.64
CA LEU A 140 9.48 -11.89 -13.74
C LEU A 140 8.87 -11.85 -15.13
N ASN A 141 9.50 -12.54 -16.09
CA ASN A 141 9.13 -12.52 -17.52
C ASN A 141 8.97 -11.07 -18.02
N LYS A 142 10.03 -10.28 -17.84
CA LYS A 142 10.15 -8.87 -18.22
C LYS A 142 11.41 -8.64 -19.04
N GLY A 143 11.45 -7.54 -19.79
CA GLY A 143 12.64 -7.16 -20.54
C GLY A 143 13.76 -6.70 -19.60
N ARG A 144 15.03 -7.01 -19.94
CA ARG A 144 16.19 -6.48 -19.19
C ARG A 144 16.13 -4.96 -19.05
N THR A 145 15.83 -4.27 -20.14
CA THR A 145 15.70 -2.81 -20.18
C THR A 145 14.57 -2.30 -19.27
N GLU A 146 13.45 -3.04 -19.16
CA GLU A 146 12.35 -2.67 -18.27
C GLU A 146 12.79 -2.75 -16.81
N ILE A 147 13.50 -3.82 -16.43
CA ILE A 147 14.06 -3.98 -15.08
C ILE A 147 15.08 -2.87 -14.77
N GLU A 148 16.04 -2.61 -15.68
CA GLU A 148 17.01 -1.51 -15.50
C GLU A 148 16.33 -0.15 -15.34
N LEU A 149 15.26 0.08 -16.09
CA LEU A 149 14.50 1.32 -16.02
C LEU A 149 13.79 1.47 -14.67
N MET A 150 13.16 0.39 -14.18
CA MET A 150 12.50 0.36 -12.86
C MET A 150 13.50 0.66 -11.73
N LEU A 151 14.69 0.08 -11.79
CA LEU A 151 15.77 0.34 -10.84
C LEU A 151 16.27 1.79 -10.88
N LYS A 152 16.46 2.35 -12.08
CA LYS A 152 16.91 3.75 -12.25
C LYS A 152 15.90 4.77 -11.77
N PHE A 153 14.60 4.54 -11.98
CA PHE A 153 13.56 5.45 -11.48
C PHE A 153 13.53 5.49 -9.95
N GLN A 154 13.77 4.34 -9.29
CA GLN A 154 13.79 4.27 -7.83
C GLN A 154 15.05 4.92 -7.23
N GLN A 155 16.21 4.75 -7.86
CA GLN A 155 17.47 5.39 -7.43
C GLN A 155 17.48 6.91 -7.52
N LYS A 156 16.53 7.51 -8.25
CA LYS A 156 16.43 8.97 -8.44
C LYS A 156 15.47 9.64 -7.45
N ASN A 157 14.85 8.85 -6.56
CA ASN A 157 13.96 9.34 -5.50
C ASN A 157 14.68 9.53 -4.14
N ASP A 158 15.98 9.25 -4.07
CA ASP A 158 16.90 9.75 -3.03
C ASP A 158 17.65 10.98 -3.58
#